data_AF-F4KK71-F1
#
_entry.id   AF-F4KK71-F1
#
_cell.length_a   1.000
_cell.length_b   1.000
_cell.length_c   1.000
_cell.angle_alpha   90.00
_cell.angle_beta   90.00
_cell.angle_gamma   90.00
#
_symmetry.space_group_name_H-M   'P 1'
#
loop_
_entity.id
_entity.type
_entity.pdbx_description
1 polymer ?
#
loop_
_entity_poly.entity_id
_entity_poly.type
_entity_poly.pdbx_seq_one_letter_code
_entity_poly.pdbx_strand_id
1 'polypeptide(L)'
;MTEGFLRLHYTHILRLQFRIMTTKNKKLSVPQTTITRSLPELWEQTGNIYETVRIISKRANQLSVEMRDEIREKIQEVASYQENLDETPTENREQIEISKYYEQLPKSTLVATTEFLNGEVYYRLPNEESQD
;
A
#
# COMPACT_ATOMS: atom_id res chain seq x y z
N MET A 1 -29.01 -19.01 4.66
CA MET A 1 -28.39 -18.77 3.34
C MET A 1 -28.50 -17.28 2.98
N THR A 2 -28.13 -16.38 3.88
CA THR A 2 -28.39 -14.92 3.76
C THR A 2 -27.19 -14.04 4.16
N GLU A 3 -26.20 -14.60 4.85
CA GLU A 3 -25.00 -13.88 5.32
C GLU A 3 -24.00 -13.53 4.18
N GLY A 4 -24.01 -14.29 3.08
CA GLY A 4 -23.07 -14.09 1.97
C GLY A 4 -23.43 -12.91 1.05
N PHE A 5 -24.72 -12.60 0.91
CA PHE A 5 -25.21 -11.58 -0.02
C PHE A 5 -25.03 -10.16 0.53
N LEU A 6 -25.18 -9.98 1.84
CA LEU A 6 -24.93 -8.71 2.54
C LEU A 6 -23.44 -8.33 2.55
N ARG A 7 -22.53 -9.31 2.53
CA ARG A 7 -21.07 -9.07 2.54
C ARG A 7 -20.56 -8.51 1.20
N LEU A 8 -21.21 -8.85 0.10
CA LEU A 8 -20.86 -8.36 -1.25
C LEU A 8 -21.36 -6.93 -1.51
N HIS A 9 -22.54 -6.55 -0.99
CA HIS A 9 -23.05 -5.19 -1.10
C HIS A 9 -22.25 -4.18 -0.26
N TYR A 10 -21.86 -4.57 0.97
CA TYR A 10 -21.06 -3.68 1.85
C TYR A 10 -19.66 -3.41 1.29
N THR A 11 -19.02 -4.40 0.68
CA THR A 11 -17.67 -4.24 0.11
C THR A 11 -17.66 -3.33 -1.13
N HIS A 12 -18.76 -3.27 -1.89
CA HIS A 12 -18.94 -2.31 -2.99
C HIS A 12 -19.17 -0.87 -2.49
N ILE A 13 -20.01 -0.68 -1.47
CA ILE A 13 -20.35 0.65 -0.95
C ILE A 13 -19.14 1.30 -0.21
N LEU A 14 -18.37 0.51 0.55
CA LEU A 14 -17.13 0.97 1.19
C LEU A 14 -15.99 1.28 0.18
N ARG A 15 -16.05 0.72 -1.04
CA ARG A 15 -15.12 1.05 -2.12
C ARG A 15 -15.43 2.41 -2.76
N LEU A 16 -16.70 2.82 -2.84
CA LEU A 16 -17.09 4.10 -3.46
C LEU A 16 -16.79 5.34 -2.58
N GLN A 17 -16.74 5.18 -1.27
CA GLN A 17 -16.82 6.32 -0.34
C GLN A 17 -15.48 7.00 0.02
N PHE A 18 -14.33 6.50 -0.43
CA PHE A 18 -13.03 7.17 -0.21
C PHE A 18 -12.08 6.68 -1.30
N ARG A 19 -11.98 7.43 -2.40
CA ARG A 19 -11.06 7.14 -3.50
C ARG A 19 -9.78 7.93 -3.25
N ILE A 20 -8.69 7.22 -3.01
CA ILE A 20 -7.35 7.81 -2.91
C ILE A 20 -6.66 7.62 -4.25
N MET A 21 -6.19 8.71 -4.86
CA MET A 21 -5.44 8.68 -6.11
C MET A 21 -4.10 9.38 -5.94
N THR A 22 -3.05 8.83 -6.52
CA THR A 22 -1.72 9.44 -6.54
C THR A 22 -1.59 10.29 -7.80
N THR A 23 -0.83 11.39 -7.75
CA THR A 23 -0.65 12.27 -8.90
C THR A 23 0.72 12.22 -9.56
N LYS A 24 1.81 11.73 -8.93
CA LYS A 24 3.14 11.68 -9.58
C LYS A 24 4.04 10.54 -9.08
N ASN A 25 4.72 9.88 -10.04
CA ASN A 25 5.82 8.94 -9.81
C ASN A 25 7.13 9.70 -9.59
N LYS A 26 7.39 10.18 -8.36
CA LYS A 26 8.74 10.62 -7.96
C LYS A 26 9.34 9.57 -7.03
N LYS A 27 10.62 9.26 -7.20
CA LYS A 27 11.38 8.46 -6.22
C LYS A 27 11.41 9.23 -4.91
N LEU A 28 10.53 8.88 -3.99
CA LEU A 28 10.47 9.47 -2.66
C LEU A 28 11.63 8.96 -1.81
N SER A 29 12.34 9.88 -1.15
CA SER A 29 13.26 9.51 -0.07
C SER A 29 12.42 9.16 1.15
N VAL A 30 12.10 7.87 1.28
CA VAL A 30 11.31 7.35 2.40
C VAL A 30 12.27 6.86 3.50
N PRO A 31 12.06 7.23 4.77
CA PRO A 31 12.85 6.68 5.87
C PRO A 31 12.64 5.17 5.96
N GLN A 32 13.73 4.42 6.12
CA GLN A 32 13.68 2.96 6.26
C GLN A 32 13.29 2.52 7.68
N THR A 33 13.48 3.40 8.66
CA THR A 33 13.21 3.13 10.08
C THR A 33 12.11 4.06 10.60
N THR A 34 11.62 3.75 11.80
CA THR A 34 10.67 4.61 12.50
C THR A 34 11.34 5.93 12.87
N ILE A 35 10.81 7.03 12.34
CA ILE A 35 11.23 8.38 12.70
C ILE A 35 10.12 9.05 13.52
N THR A 36 10.52 9.86 14.50
CA THR A 36 9.59 10.75 15.19
C THR A 36 9.22 11.88 14.25
N ARG A 37 7.92 12.16 14.10
CA ARG A 37 7.40 13.27 13.29
C ARG A 37 6.64 14.24 14.19
N SER A 38 6.62 15.52 13.83
CA SER A 38 5.83 16.48 14.59
C SER A 38 4.34 16.27 14.31
N LEU A 39 3.51 16.46 15.35
CA LEU A 39 2.06 16.38 15.18
C LEU A 39 1.52 17.49 14.25
N PRO A 40 1.91 18.78 14.42
CA PRO A 40 1.41 19.87 13.57
C PRO A 40 1.53 19.60 12.07
N GLU A 41 2.69 19.12 11.62
CA GLU A 41 2.94 18.81 10.21
C GLU A 41 1.99 17.75 9.63
N LEU A 42 1.44 16.85 10.47
CA LEU A 42 0.57 15.76 10.03
C LEU A 42 -0.90 16.18 9.89
N TRP A 43 -1.40 17.09 10.73
CA TRP A 43 -2.81 17.51 10.68
C TRP A 43 -3.03 18.88 10.05
N GLU A 44 -1.96 19.61 9.69
CA GLU A 44 -2.07 20.89 8.99
C GLU A 44 -2.82 20.78 7.66
N GLN A 45 -2.64 19.67 6.93
CA GLN A 45 -3.29 19.46 5.62
C GLN A 45 -4.78 19.13 5.71
N THR A 46 -5.24 18.51 6.78
CA THR A 46 -6.64 18.04 6.96
C THR A 46 -7.42 18.86 7.98
N GLY A 47 -6.74 19.58 8.87
CA GLY A 47 -7.36 20.22 10.04
C GLY A 47 -7.77 19.24 11.15
N ASN A 48 -7.65 17.92 10.93
CA ASN A 48 -8.04 16.89 11.90
C ASN A 48 -7.10 15.68 11.87
N ILE A 49 -6.49 15.40 13.02
CA ILE A 49 -5.56 14.28 13.18
C ILE A 49 -6.19 12.91 12.89
N TYR A 50 -7.46 12.69 13.21
CA TYR A 50 -8.13 11.40 13.00
C TYR A 50 -8.36 11.13 11.51
N GLU A 51 -8.67 12.18 10.75
CA GLU A 51 -8.85 12.10 9.31
C GLU A 51 -7.51 11.82 8.61
N THR A 52 -6.45 12.53 9.01
CA THR A 52 -5.08 12.23 8.56
C THR A 52 -4.72 10.76 8.77
N VAL A 53 -4.90 10.25 9.99
CA VAL A 53 -4.55 8.85 10.32
C VAL A 53 -5.35 7.89 9.45
N ARG A 54 -6.64 8.17 9.21
CA ARG A 54 -7.49 7.34 8.35
C ARG A 54 -7.03 7.34 6.89
N ILE A 55 -6.67 8.51 6.35
CA ILE A 55 -6.17 8.66 4.97
C ILE A 55 -4.86 7.89 4.79
N ILE A 56 -3.89 8.12 5.67
CA ILE A 56 -2.59 7.42 5.67
C ILE A 56 -2.80 5.91 5.79
N SER A 57 -3.67 5.46 6.69
CA SER A 57 -3.96 4.03 6.88
C SER A 57 -4.53 3.39 5.63
N LYS A 58 -5.48 4.06 4.97
CA LYS A 58 -6.08 3.54 3.74
C LYS A 58 -5.07 3.49 2.59
N ARG A 59 -4.20 4.49 2.47
CA ARG A 59 -3.11 4.51 1.48
C ARG A 59 -2.06 3.42 1.75
N ALA A 60 -1.66 3.23 3.01
CA ALA A 60 -0.73 2.18 3.41
C ALA A 60 -1.26 0.78 3.09
N ASN A 61 -2.58 0.55 3.24
CA ASN A 61 -3.21 -0.71 2.88
C ASN A 61 -3.19 -0.97 1.36
N GLN A 62 -3.38 0.06 0.53
CA GLN A 62 -3.27 -0.07 -0.93
C GLN A 62 -1.84 -0.49 -1.31
N LEU A 63 -0.83 0.23 -0.81
CA LEU A 63 0.58 -0.08 -1.04
C LEU A 63 0.97 -1.48 -0.54
N SER A 64 0.43 -1.91 0.60
CA SER A 64 0.69 -3.24 1.15
C SER A 64 0.17 -4.37 0.24
N VAL A 65 -1.02 -4.19 -0.32
CA VAL A 65 -1.62 -5.15 -1.26
C VAL A 65 -0.81 -5.18 -2.55
N GLU A 66 -0.48 -4.02 -3.11
CA GLU A 66 0.33 -3.89 -4.32
C GLU A 66 1.71 -4.55 -4.17
N MET A 67 2.42 -4.23 -3.09
CA MET A 67 3.74 -4.81 -2.81
C MET A 67 3.66 -6.33 -2.60
N ARG A 68 2.64 -6.83 -1.91
CA ARG A 68 2.45 -8.28 -1.73
C ARG A 68 2.21 -8.98 -3.06
N ASP A 69 1.41 -8.38 -3.92
CA ASP A 69 1.06 -8.99 -5.21
C ASP A 69 2.26 -8.94 -6.17
N GLU A 70 3.06 -7.86 -6.17
CA GLU A 70 4.35 -7.77 -6.91
C GLU A 70 5.36 -8.83 -6.45
N ILE A 71 5.51 -9.03 -5.14
CA ILE A 71 6.41 -10.08 -4.59
C ILE A 71 5.97 -11.46 -5.08
N ARG A 72 4.66 -11.74 -5.05
CA ARG A 72 4.12 -13.04 -5.47
C ARG A 72 4.37 -13.30 -6.95
N GLU A 73 4.17 -12.30 -7.79
CA GLU A 73 4.44 -12.38 -9.22
C GLU A 73 5.91 -12.73 -9.48
N LYS A 74 6.86 -12.02 -8.85
CA LYS A 74 8.30 -12.30 -9.02
C LYS A 74 8.72 -13.67 -8.50
N ILE A 75 8.14 -14.13 -7.38
CA ILE A 75 8.40 -15.48 -6.88
C ILE A 75 7.87 -16.54 -7.87
N GLN A 76 6.69 -16.32 -8.43
CA GLN A 76 6.08 -17.24 -9.39
C GLN A 76 6.84 -17.28 -10.72
N GLU A 77 7.35 -16.14 -11.19
CA GLU A 77 8.24 -16.08 -12.36
C GLU A 77 9.47 -16.99 -12.15
N VAL A 78 10.19 -16.83 -11.04
CA VAL A 78 11.37 -17.65 -10.72
C VAL A 78 11.04 -19.14 -10.63
N ALA A 79 9.88 -19.50 -10.06
CA ALA A 79 9.44 -20.89 -9.98
C ALA A 79 9.15 -21.49 -11.37
N SER A 80 8.58 -20.72 -12.29
CA SER A 80 8.26 -21.19 -13.65
C SER A 80 9.49 -21.47 -14.53
N TYR A 81 10.62 -20.81 -14.27
CA TYR A 81 11.88 -21.06 -14.99
C TYR A 81 12.55 -22.39 -14.58
N GLN A 82 12.22 -22.96 -13.42
CA GLN A 82 12.88 -24.16 -12.87
C GLN A 82 12.24 -25.49 -13.31
N GLU A 83 11.09 -25.47 -14.00
CA GLU A 83 10.33 -26.69 -14.35
C GLU A 83 10.95 -27.53 -15.51
N ASN A 84 12.11 -27.14 -16.08
CA ASN A 84 12.68 -27.77 -17.28
C ASN A 84 14.01 -28.55 -17.10
N LEU A 85 14.57 -28.70 -15.89
CA LEU A 85 15.88 -29.37 -15.70
C LEU A 85 15.88 -30.35 -14.51
N ASP A 86 15.96 -31.65 -14.84
CA ASP A 86 16.01 -32.83 -13.95
C ASP A 86 17.38 -33.01 -13.23
N GLU A 87 17.95 -31.94 -12.65
CA GLU A 87 19.25 -32.03 -11.97
C GLU A 87 19.32 -31.17 -10.69
N THR A 88 18.92 -31.76 -9.56
CA THR A 88 19.27 -31.37 -8.17
C THR A 88 18.86 -29.96 -7.63
N PRO A 89 18.44 -29.87 -6.35
CA PRO A 89 17.68 -28.76 -5.79
C PRO A 89 18.52 -27.48 -5.64
N THR A 90 18.47 -26.62 -6.65
CA THR A 90 19.04 -25.26 -6.61
C THR A 90 17.92 -24.22 -6.45
N GLU A 91 16.91 -24.56 -5.66
CA GLU A 91 15.61 -23.86 -5.62
C GLU A 91 15.65 -22.54 -4.82
N ASN A 92 16.63 -22.36 -3.93
CA ASN A 92 16.46 -21.43 -2.82
C ASN A 92 17.26 -20.11 -2.91
N ARG A 93 18.27 -19.99 -3.77
CA ARG A 93 19.16 -18.80 -3.72
C ARG A 93 18.47 -17.52 -4.21
N GLU A 94 17.79 -17.59 -5.35
CA GLU A 94 17.09 -16.44 -5.95
C GLU A 94 15.86 -16.05 -5.13
N GLN A 95 15.12 -17.03 -4.62
CA GLN A 95 13.98 -16.78 -3.74
C GLN A 95 14.40 -16.13 -2.41
N ILE A 96 15.53 -16.56 -1.81
CA ILE A 96 16.12 -15.91 -0.64
C ILE A 96 16.55 -14.47 -0.96
N GLU A 97 17.13 -14.22 -2.13
CA GLU A 97 17.58 -12.88 -2.53
C GLU A 97 16.41 -11.93 -2.75
N ILE A 98 15.35 -12.39 -3.41
CA ILE A 98 14.08 -11.65 -3.57
C ILE A 98 13.49 -11.35 -2.18
N SER A 99 13.39 -12.36 -1.32
CA SER A 99 12.84 -12.18 0.03
C SER A 99 13.64 -11.14 0.82
N LYS A 100 14.98 -11.20 0.79
CA LYS A 100 15.87 -10.23 1.44
C LYS A 100 15.72 -8.81 0.88
N TYR A 101 15.55 -8.67 -0.43
CA TYR A 101 15.36 -7.36 -1.05
C TYR A 101 14.06 -6.70 -0.56
N TYR A 102 12.96 -7.44 -0.51
CA TYR A 102 11.67 -6.91 -0.05
C TYR A 102 11.60 -6.68 1.46
N GLU A 103 12.38 -7.42 2.26
CA GLU A 103 12.55 -7.15 3.70
C GLU A 103 13.27 -5.81 3.96
N GLN A 104 14.16 -5.39 3.05
CA GLN A 104 14.88 -4.12 3.14
C GLN A 104 14.05 -2.91 2.69
N LEU A 105 12.88 -3.14 2.07
CA LEU A 105 12.03 -2.03 1.63
C LEU A 105 11.35 -1.35 2.83
N PRO A 106 11.12 -0.03 2.74
CA PRO A 106 10.41 0.69 3.79
C PRO A 106 8.99 0.15 3.95
N LYS A 107 8.51 0.08 5.19
CA LYS A 107 7.13 -0.32 5.48
C LYS A 107 6.15 0.58 4.74
N SER A 108 5.07 0.01 4.21
CA SER A 108 4.03 0.73 3.44
C SER A 108 3.45 1.94 4.20
N THR A 109 3.37 1.88 5.52
CA THR A 109 2.97 3.01 6.38
C THR A 109 3.92 4.21 6.29
N LEU A 110 5.23 3.97 6.22
CA LEU A 110 6.24 5.03 6.11
C LEU A 110 6.19 5.69 4.74
N VAL A 111 6.00 4.89 3.68
CA VAL A 111 5.80 5.37 2.31
C VAL A 111 4.54 6.24 2.24
N ALA A 112 3.39 5.72 2.70
CA ALA A 112 2.12 6.44 2.68
C ALA A 112 2.16 7.77 3.46
N THR A 113 2.87 7.79 4.60
CA THR A 113 3.00 9.04 5.38
C THR A 113 3.86 10.06 4.64
N THR A 114 4.90 9.61 3.94
CA THR A 114 5.79 10.51 3.17
C THR A 114 5.06 11.06 1.95
N GLU A 115 4.32 10.22 1.22
CA GLU A 115 3.45 10.65 0.13
C GLU A 115 2.40 11.68 0.60
N PHE A 116 1.81 11.45 1.78
CA PHE A 116 0.83 12.36 2.36
C PHE A 116 1.45 13.72 2.70
N LEU A 117 2.56 13.74 3.44
CA LEU A 117 3.28 14.98 3.78
C LEU A 117 3.73 15.78 2.56
N ASN A 118 4.07 15.09 1.46
CA ASN A 118 4.45 15.73 0.20
C ASN A 118 3.25 16.24 -0.62
N GLY A 119 2.02 15.99 -0.18
CA GLY A 119 0.80 16.39 -0.88
C GLY A 119 0.53 15.60 -2.15
N GLU A 120 1.09 14.38 -2.28
CA GLU A 120 0.94 13.54 -3.48
C GLU A 120 -0.31 12.64 -3.41
N VAL A 121 -0.98 12.62 -2.25
CA VAL A 121 -2.15 11.82 -1.94
C VAL A 121 -3.42 12.67 -2.10
N TYR A 122 -4.17 12.45 -3.17
CA TYR A 122 -5.51 13.01 -3.30
C TYR A 122 -6.50 12.13 -2.56
N TYR A 123 -7.33 12.71 -1.69
CA TYR A 123 -8.40 12.01 -0.97
C TYR A 123 -9.69 12.83 -1.04
N ARG A 124 -10.83 12.14 -0.91
CA ARG A 124 -12.16 12.76 -0.87
C ARG A 124 -12.93 12.23 0.33
N LEU A 125 -13.53 13.14 1.10
CA LEU A 125 -14.35 12.80 2.25
C LEU A 125 -15.81 12.52 1.81
N PRO A 126 -16.50 11.52 2.39
CA PRO A 126 -17.91 11.21 2.18
C PRO A 126 -18.87 12.37 2.36
N ASN A 127 -18.54 13.26 3.30
CA ASN A 127 -19.41 14.34 3.74
C ASN A 127 -19.22 15.62 2.91
N GLU A 128 -18.24 15.62 2.01
CA GLU A 128 -18.11 16.64 0.98
C GLU A 128 -19.02 16.23 -0.18
N GLU A 129 -20.28 16.67 -0.08
CA GLU A 129 -21.20 16.66 -1.21
C GLU A 129 -20.47 17.23 -2.42
N SER A 130 -20.52 16.50 -3.53
CA SER A 130 -20.07 17.02 -4.82
C SER A 130 -20.89 18.27 -5.09
N GLN A 131 -20.29 19.45 -4.88
CA GLN A 131 -20.74 20.62 -5.61
C GLN A 131 -20.26 20.41 -7.05
N ASP A 132 -21.08 19.67 -7.80
CA ASP A 132 -21.17 19.81 -9.24
C ASP A 132 -21.97 21.09 -9.56
#